data_AF-A0A6J4KTE6-F1
#
_entry.id   AF-A0A6J4KTE6-F1
#
_cell.length_a   1.000
_cell.length_b   1.000
_cell.length_c   1.000
_cell.angle_alpha   90.00
_cell.angle_beta   90.00
_cell.angle_gamma   90.00
#
_symmetry.space_group_name_H-M   'P 1'
#
loop_
_entity.id
_entity.type
_entity.pdbx_description
1 polymer ?
#
loop_
_entity_poly.entity_id
_entity_poly.type
_entity_poly.pdbx_seq_one_letter_code
_entity_poly.pdbx_strand_id
1 'polypeptide(L)' 'MAAPARSSALLGTLLALVVVAVGVAGVVAGERDDSPGLQALGALLVLGAVTLRVRSARRRRRPPAA' A
#
# COMPACT_ATOMS: atom_id res chain seq x y z
N MET A 1 22.55 18.82 -9.96
CA MET A 1 21.09 18.60 -10.08
C MET A 1 20.63 17.39 -9.26
N ALA A 2 20.82 17.41 -7.94
CA ALA A 2 20.48 16.30 -7.05
C ALA A 2 19.19 16.59 -6.26
N ALA A 3 18.01 16.26 -6.82
CA ALA A 3 16.77 16.16 -6.05
C ALA A 3 15.67 15.21 -6.63
N PRO A 4 15.94 13.94 -7.04
CA PRO A 4 14.87 13.02 -7.48
C PRO A 4 14.33 12.06 -6.40
N ALA A 5 15.04 11.88 -5.28
CA ALA A 5 14.72 10.82 -4.31
C ALA A 5 13.49 11.12 -3.43
N ARG A 6 13.24 12.40 -3.11
CA ARG A 6 12.12 12.80 -2.23
C ARG A 6 10.79 12.72 -2.98
N SER A 7 10.71 13.21 -4.21
CA SER A 7 9.48 13.24 -5.01
C SER A 7 8.95 11.83 -5.32
N SER A 8 9.84 10.90 -5.66
CA SER A 8 9.47 9.49 -5.90
C SER A 8 9.03 8.76 -4.63
N ALA A 9 9.63 9.08 -3.47
CA ALA A 9 9.21 8.51 -2.19
C ALA A 9 7.83 9.03 -1.75
N LEU A 10 7.54 10.31 -1.99
CA LEU A 10 6.24 10.93 -1.75
C LEU A 10 5.16 10.32 -2.65
N LEU A 11 5.42 10.24 -3.96
CA LEU A 11 4.51 9.61 -4.92
C LEU A 11 4.19 8.16 -4.53
N GLY A 12 5.21 7.38 -4.15
CA GLY A 12 5.00 6.02 -3.67
C GLY A 12 4.25 5.92 -2.32
N THR A 13 4.23 6.99 -1.52
CA THR A 13 3.41 7.04 -0.29
C THR A 13 1.96 7.35 -0.64
N LEU A 14 1.74 8.34 -1.51
CA LEU A 14 0.42 8.72 -2.01
C LEU A 14 -0.27 7.55 -2.69
N LEU A 15 0.43 6.83 -3.58
CA LEU A 15 -0.11 5.64 -4.24
C LEU A 15 -0.50 4.56 -3.22
N ALA A 16 0.33 4.32 -2.19
CA ALA A 16 0.00 3.34 -1.16
C ALA A 16 -1.26 3.76 -0.37
N LEU A 17 -1.41 5.05 -0.06
CA LEU A 17 -2.60 5.60 0.58
C LEU A 17 -3.86 5.42 -0.28
N VAL A 18 -3.78 5.69 -1.58
CA VAL A 18 -4.89 5.49 -2.52
C VAL A 18 -5.29 4.01 -2.55
N VAL A 19 -4.34 3.08 -2.68
CA VAL A 19 -4.65 1.64 -2.69
C VAL A 19 -5.29 1.18 -1.38
N VAL A 20 -4.81 1.68 -0.23
CA VAL A 20 -5.44 1.40 1.07
C VAL A 20 -6.85 1.95 1.13
N ALA A 21 -7.08 3.20 0.70
CA ALA A 21 -8.41 3.81 0.69
C ALA A 21 -9.39 3.02 -0.19
N VAL A 22 -8.96 2.59 -1.38
CA VAL A 22 -9.76 1.75 -2.27
C VAL A 22 -10.03 0.39 -1.65
N GLY A 23 -9.04 -0.25 -1.01
CA GLY A 23 -9.21 -1.51 -0.32
C GLY A 23 -10.20 -1.42 0.85
N VAL A 24 -10.11 -0.37 1.68
CA VAL A 24 -11.05 -0.09 2.77
C VAL A 24 -12.47 0.15 2.23
N ALA A 25 -12.60 0.93 1.15
CA ALA A 25 -13.89 1.14 0.49
C ALA A 25 -14.48 -0.18 -0.01
N GLY A 26 -13.66 -1.09 -0.54
CA GLY A 26 -14.06 -2.43 -0.91
C GLY A 26 -14.53 -3.28 0.29
N VAL A 27 -13.80 -3.27 1.40
CA VAL A 27 -14.23 -3.98 2.63
C VAL A 27 -15.61 -3.48 3.09
N VAL A 28 -15.80 -2.16 3.15
CA VAL A 28 -17.06 -1.55 3.62
C VAL A 28 -18.21 -1.77 2.61
N ALA A 29 -17.92 -1.73 1.31
CA ALA A 29 -18.92 -2.01 0.28
C ALA A 29 -19.34 -3.49 0.24
N GLY A 30 -18.41 -4.42 0.48
CA GLY A 30 -18.70 -5.85 0.52
C GLY A 30 -19.58 -6.26 1.70
N GLU A 31 -19.40 -5.61 2.87
CA GLU A 31 -20.29 -5.77 4.03
C GLU A 31 -21.72 -5.27 3.75
N ARG A 32 -21.89 -4.26 2.88
CA ARG A 32 -23.22 -3.75 2.53
C ARG A 32 -23.99 -4.60 1.53
N ASP A 33 -23.27 -5.41 0.76
CA ASP A 33 -23.81 -6.18 -0.36
C ASP A 33 -23.79 -7.69 -0.07
N ASP A 34 -23.58 -8.09 1.20
CA ASP A 34 -23.40 -9.47 1.67
C ASP A 34 -22.47 -10.31 0.76
N SER A 35 -21.51 -9.66 0.10
CA SER A 35 -20.69 -10.26 -0.93
C SER A 35 -19.28 -10.51 -0.38
N PRO A 36 -18.99 -11.72 0.15
CA PRO A 36 -17.73 -12.00 0.84
C PRO A 36 -16.50 -11.83 -0.07
N GLY A 37 -16.69 -11.92 -1.39
CA GLY A 37 -15.63 -11.72 -2.37
C GLY A 37 -15.11 -10.26 -2.43
N LEU A 38 -16.00 -9.27 -2.38
CA LEU A 38 -15.62 -7.86 -2.45
C LEU A 38 -14.88 -7.46 -1.15
N GLN A 39 -15.34 -7.98 -0.02
CA GLN A 39 -14.69 -7.80 1.26
C GLN A 39 -13.28 -8.43 1.30
N ALA A 40 -13.14 -9.66 0.80
CA ALA A 40 -11.86 -10.35 0.73
C ALA A 40 -10.87 -9.63 -0.19
N LEU A 41 -11.32 -9.17 -1.37
CA LEU A 41 -10.50 -8.38 -2.29
C LEU A 41 -10.06 -7.06 -1.66
N GLY A 42 -10.96 -6.36 -0.96
CA GLY A 42 -10.65 -5.14 -0.22
C GLY A 42 -9.57 -5.38 0.83
N ALA A 43 -9.70 -6.44 1.63
CA ALA A 43 -8.71 -6.82 2.63
C ALA A 43 -7.34 -7.16 2.01
N LEU A 44 -7.34 -7.89 0.89
CA LEU A 44 -6.13 -8.27 0.16
C LEU A 44 -5.38 -7.03 -0.36
N LEU A 45 -6.10 -6.04 -0.89
CA LEU A 45 -5.52 -4.77 -1.36
C LEU A 45 -4.87 -3.99 -0.22
N VAL A 46 -5.54 -3.89 0.94
CA VAL A 46 -4.99 -3.23 2.13
C VAL A 46 -3.72 -3.93 2.60
N LEU A 47 -3.77 -5.26 2.78
CA LEU A 47 -2.62 -6.04 3.21
C LEU A 47 -1.45 -5.95 2.23
N GLY A 48 -1.71 -6.08 0.93
CA GLY A 48 -0.70 -5.98 -0.13
C GLY A 48 0.01 -4.63 -0.11
N ALA A 49 -0.75 -3.53 -0.04
CA ALA A 49 -0.19 -2.18 -0.01
C ALA A 49 0.74 -1.96 1.20
N VAL A 50 0.29 -2.36 2.39
CA VAL A 50 1.07 -2.25 3.63
C VAL A 50 2.34 -3.08 3.54
N THR A 51 2.23 -4.34 3.12
CA THR A 51 3.35 -5.29 3.09
C THR A 51 4.43 -4.84 2.10
N LEU A 52 4.02 -4.43 0.90
CA LEU A 52 4.94 -3.94 -0.13
C LEU A 52 5.61 -2.62 0.30
N ARG A 53 4.87 -1.70 0.93
CA ARG A 53 5.43 -0.45 1.44
C ARG A 53 6.46 -0.70 2.53
N VAL A 54 6.16 -1.57 3.50
CA VAL A 54 7.08 -1.95 4.58
C VAL A 54 8.32 -2.65 4.01
N ARG A 55 8.16 -3.61 3.08
CA ARG A 55 9.27 -4.31 2.43
C ARG A 55 10.19 -3.33 1.68
N SER A 56 9.61 -2.37 0.98
CA SER A 56 10.36 -1.34 0.25
C SER A 56 11.12 -0.40 1.20
N ALA A 57 10.49 0.00 2.30
CA ALA A 57 11.14 0.81 3.33
C ALA A 57 12.29 0.06 4.01
N ARG A 58 12.12 -1.24 4.33
CA ARG A 58 13.17 -2.09 4.92
C ARG A 58 14.35 -2.28 3.96
N ARG A 59 14.11 -2.48 2.66
CA ARG A 59 15.18 -2.61 1.66
C ARG A 59 16.02 -1.36 1.52
N ARG A 60 15.40 -0.17 1.62
CA ARG A 60 16.11 1.11 1.61
C ARG A 60 16.95 1.35 2.87
N ARG A 61 16.70 0.61 3.96
CA ARG A 61 17.38 0.75 5.25
C ARG A 61 18.49 -0.27 5.50
N ARG A 62 18.72 -1.26 4.63
CA ARG A 62 19.84 -2.21 4.80
C ARG A 62 21.17 -1.51 4.48
N PRO A 63 22.10 -1.36 5.45
CA PRO A 63 23.45 -0.93 5.16
C PRO A 63 24.18 -1.98 4.31
N PRO A 64 25.15 -1.60 3.47
CA PRO A 64 26.02 -2.57 2.81
C PRO A 64 26.73 -3.40 3.88
N ALA A 65 26.69 -4.73 3.74
CA ALA A 65 27.40 -5.64 4.61
C ALA A 65 28.90 -5.30 4.54
N ALA A 66 29.50 -5.02 5.69
CA ALA A 66 30.94 -4.80 5.86
C ALA A 66 31.70 -6.11 5.76
#